data_AF-A0A165GJU6-F1
#
_entry.id   AF-A0A165GJU6-F1
#
_cell.length_a   1.000
_cell.length_b   1.000
_cell.length_c   1.000
_cell.angle_alpha   90.00
_cell.angle_beta   90.00
_cell.angle_gamma   90.00
#
_symmetry.space_group_name_H-M   'P 1'
#
loop_
_entity.id
_entity.type
_entity.pdbx_description
1 polymer ?
#
loop_
_entity_poly.entity_id
_entity_poly.type
_entity_poly.pdbx_seq_one_letter_code
_entity_poly.pdbx_strand_id
1 'polypeptide(L)'
;MQHNTKIAVFLVPTLFFYIIFTTISLLPWYTGLCLAAAEFFGMHHVVTKVLLDAPPSSTAVTGSPYFAGIIFGSLFFVGWEWVTVLVRSTPGYAVTNLCFGFCFLLCCYNFFRSVTLDPGACPKPADEAELKSIIEELASEGRLNGQTFCVVCMARKPLRSKHCRVCDRCTARFDHHCPWVWNCVGVSNHRQFIMFILSLVLGVICFNYLVYAYFSHNVPSDAVPAASCILPTTLCSWTSQKPFLTAVSIWASLQLLWTSILLLAQLWQVTKQVTTLEVSNLSRFGFMGGRGTSALGQEGLTHPKQGQHMMGDDEPNPDGIGGHPSASAPGQRQHSKSSTAFILQLLGLDRLTAKSNRRALAHSSPNSNPFDQGVWRNCLDFWTTGRELGVEYGSLYDVPSDGFAKKPGEENGRWKGKGRKGGYEPVQAEEV
;
A
#
# COMPACT_ATOMS: atom_id res chain seq x y z
N MET A 1 -6.81 28.17 4.58
CA MET A 1 -7.34 27.28 5.64
C MET A 1 -6.92 25.82 5.43
N GLN A 2 -7.17 25.19 4.27
CA GLN A 2 -6.85 23.76 4.02
C GLN A 2 -5.37 23.37 4.18
N HIS A 3 -4.41 24.25 3.86
CA HIS A 3 -2.98 23.97 4.02
C HIS A 3 -2.56 23.84 5.50
N ASN A 4 -2.98 24.78 6.34
CA ASN A 4 -2.67 24.77 7.78
C ASN A 4 -3.31 23.56 8.47
N THR A 5 -4.52 23.18 8.07
CA THR A 5 -5.18 21.96 8.56
C THR A 5 -4.37 20.70 8.22
N LYS A 6 -3.85 20.57 6.99
CA LYS A 6 -3.01 19.43 6.60
C LYS A 6 -1.72 19.35 7.41
N ILE A 7 -1.06 20.49 7.65
CA ILE A 7 0.13 20.56 8.51
C ILE A 7 -0.22 20.14 9.94
N ALA A 8 -1.31 20.66 10.50
CA ALA A 8 -1.75 20.30 11.84
C ALA A 8 -2.03 18.80 11.96
N VAL A 9 -2.78 18.21 11.03
CA VAL A 9 -3.08 16.77 11.00
C VAL A 9 -1.81 15.92 10.88
N PHE A 10 -0.79 16.41 10.16
CA PHE A 10 0.50 15.73 10.04
C PHE A 10 1.35 15.80 11.32
N LEU A 11 1.33 16.92 12.04
CA LEU A 11 2.19 17.14 13.22
C LEU A 11 1.57 16.71 14.55
N VAL A 12 0.24 16.68 14.66
CA VAL A 12 -0.49 16.26 15.88
C VAL A 12 -0.04 14.89 16.39
N PRO A 13 0.17 13.86 15.55
CA PRO A 13 0.69 12.58 16.03
C PRO A 13 2.02 12.67 16.78
N THR A 14 2.95 13.51 16.31
CA THR A 14 4.24 13.71 17.00
C THR A 14 4.05 14.31 18.38
N LEU A 15 3.15 15.30 18.53
CA LEU A 15 2.84 15.89 19.83
C LEU A 15 2.21 14.87 20.78
N PHE A 16 1.22 14.10 20.30
CA PHE A 16 0.56 13.10 21.14
C PHE A 16 1.49 11.94 21.50
N PHE A 17 2.41 11.54 20.64
CA PHE A 17 3.44 10.55 21.00
C PHE A 17 4.35 11.04 22.12
N TYR A 18 4.74 12.32 22.12
CA TYR A 18 5.47 12.88 23.25
C TYR A 18 4.66 12.77 24.54
N ILE A 19 3.38 13.17 24.51
CA ILE A 19 2.49 13.09 25.67
C ILE A 19 2.35 11.64 26.14
N ILE A 20 2.02 10.71 25.24
CA ILE A 20 1.83 9.29 25.53
C ILE A 20 3.07 8.65 26.15
N PHE A 21 4.24 8.82 25.54
CA PHE A 21 5.48 8.26 26.07
C PHE A 21 5.87 8.90 27.41
N THR A 22 5.57 10.19 27.60
CA THR A 22 5.78 10.89 28.87
C THR A 22 4.82 10.39 29.96
N THR A 23 3.54 10.21 29.64
CA THR A 23 2.52 9.66 30.55
C THR A 23 2.90 8.27 31.03
N ILE A 24 3.34 7.39 30.13
CA ILE A 24 3.87 6.06 30.48
C ILE A 24 5.13 6.17 31.35
N SER A 25 5.91 7.24 31.20
CA SER A 25 7.15 7.45 31.96
C SER A 25 6.96 8.03 33.35
N LEU A 26 5.88 8.78 33.57
CA LEU A 26 5.60 9.44 34.85
C LEU A 26 4.70 8.62 35.76
N LEU A 27 3.88 7.74 35.19
CA LEU A 27 2.84 7.02 35.94
C LEU A 27 3.17 5.54 36.09
N PRO A 28 2.65 4.89 37.15
CA PRO A 28 2.70 3.43 37.25
C PRO A 28 2.15 2.75 36.00
N TRP A 29 2.71 1.60 35.63
CA TRP A 29 2.39 0.91 34.37
C TRP A 29 0.88 0.74 34.11
N TYR A 30 0.08 0.46 35.16
CA TYR A 30 -1.36 0.22 35.02
C TYR A 30 -2.15 1.51 34.71
N THR A 31 -1.85 2.63 35.38
CA THR A 31 -2.49 3.92 35.08
C THR A 31 -1.93 4.54 33.81
N GLY A 32 -0.61 4.45 33.62
CA GLY A 32 0.10 4.95 32.44
C GLY A 32 -0.42 4.31 31.15
N LEU A 33 -0.63 2.99 31.12
CA LEU A 33 -1.17 2.32 29.92
C LEU A 33 -2.63 2.70 29.64
N CYS A 34 -3.49 2.80 30.67
CA CYS A 34 -4.88 3.22 30.49
C CYS A 34 -4.97 4.66 29.97
N LEU A 35 -4.17 5.57 30.52
CA LEU A 35 -4.14 6.96 30.07
C LEU A 35 -3.50 7.11 28.69
N ALA A 36 -2.43 6.38 28.39
CA ALA A 36 -1.86 6.32 27.04
C ALA A 36 -2.88 5.87 25.99
N ALA A 37 -3.71 4.87 26.31
CA ALA A 37 -4.80 4.44 25.43
C ALA A 37 -5.87 5.53 25.26
N ALA A 38 -6.23 6.24 26.35
CA ALA A 38 -7.16 7.36 26.31
C ALA A 38 -6.59 8.55 25.51
N GLU A 39 -5.31 8.86 25.62
CA GLU A 39 -4.60 9.89 24.86
C GLU A 39 -4.51 9.52 23.38
N PHE A 40 -4.23 8.25 23.04
CA PHE A 40 -4.25 7.78 21.66
C PHE A 40 -5.65 7.88 21.05
N PHE A 41 -6.69 7.51 21.81
CA PHE A 41 -8.09 7.72 21.40
C PHE A 41 -8.41 9.21 21.26
N GLY A 42 -7.94 10.04 22.19
CA GLY A 42 -8.08 11.50 22.15
C GLY A 42 -7.43 12.11 20.91
N MET A 43 -6.23 11.68 20.55
CA MET A 43 -5.55 12.05 19.30
C MET A 43 -6.42 11.72 18.09
N HIS A 44 -6.91 10.48 18.01
CA HIS A 44 -7.74 10.04 16.90
C HIS A 44 -9.05 10.85 16.83
N HIS A 45 -9.67 11.13 17.98
CA HIS A 45 -10.86 11.96 18.07
C HIS A 45 -10.60 13.40 17.61
N VAL A 46 -9.53 14.04 18.08
CA VAL A 46 -9.14 15.39 17.67
C VAL A 46 -8.92 15.46 16.16
N VAL A 47 -8.19 14.50 15.59
CA VAL A 47 -7.94 14.49 14.14
C VAL A 47 -9.24 14.29 13.37
N THR A 48 -10.04 13.28 13.72
CA THR A 48 -11.23 12.91 12.94
C THR A 48 -12.40 13.87 13.11
N LYS A 49 -12.66 14.36 14.32
CA LYS A 49 -13.84 15.19 14.63
C LYS A 49 -13.55 16.68 14.68
N VAL A 50 -12.35 17.10 15.09
CA VAL A 50 -12.03 18.53 15.23
C VAL A 50 -11.31 19.06 13.99
N LEU A 51 -10.28 18.36 13.51
CA LEU A 51 -9.45 18.86 12.41
C LEU A 51 -10.01 18.52 11.03
N LEU A 52 -10.54 17.31 10.84
CA LEU A 52 -11.07 16.86 9.56
C LEU A 52 -12.58 17.01 9.41
N ASP A 53 -13.31 17.19 10.53
CA ASP A 53 -14.77 17.16 10.59
C ASP A 53 -15.39 16.01 9.77
N ALA A 54 -14.81 14.82 9.95
CA ALA A 54 -15.05 13.67 9.10
C ALA A 54 -16.34 12.92 9.53
N PRO A 55 -17.28 12.68 8.60
CA PRO A 55 -18.35 11.71 8.79
C PRO A 55 -17.77 10.30 9.03
N PRO A 56 -18.46 9.42 9.80
CA PRO A 56 -17.97 8.08 10.15
C PRO A 56 -17.55 7.20 8.97
N SER A 57 -18.18 7.35 7.79
CA SER A 57 -17.93 6.55 6.58
C SER A 57 -17.04 7.26 5.54
N SER A 58 -16.45 8.41 5.88
CA SER A 58 -15.73 9.22 4.90
C SER A 58 -14.28 8.75 4.66
N THR A 59 -13.83 8.84 3.41
CA THR A 59 -12.42 8.67 3.01
C THR A 59 -11.52 9.82 3.47
N ALA A 60 -12.05 10.75 4.27
CA ALA A 60 -11.33 11.95 4.71
C ALA A 60 -10.07 11.59 5.50
N VAL A 61 -10.13 10.58 6.39
CA VAL A 61 -8.98 10.17 7.19
C VAL A 61 -7.90 9.52 6.32
N THR A 62 -8.28 8.63 5.40
CA THR A 62 -7.35 7.93 4.50
C THR A 62 -6.79 8.83 3.40
N GLY A 63 -7.47 9.93 3.08
CA GLY A 63 -7.00 11.01 2.20
C GLY A 63 -6.24 12.12 2.92
N SER A 64 -6.15 12.08 4.26
CA SER A 64 -5.40 13.05 5.06
C SER A 64 -3.96 12.58 5.33
N PRO A 65 -3.04 13.49 5.71
CA PRO A 65 -1.67 13.12 6.06
C PRO A 65 -1.54 12.48 7.46
N TYR A 66 -2.63 12.13 8.13
CA TYR A 66 -2.64 11.65 9.52
C TYR A 66 -1.75 10.42 9.73
N PHE A 67 -1.92 9.38 8.92
CA PHE A 67 -1.14 8.15 9.04
C PHE A 67 0.34 8.35 8.69
N ALA A 68 0.64 9.22 7.72
CA ALA A 68 2.02 9.63 7.43
C ALA A 68 2.63 10.41 8.62
N GLY A 69 1.83 11.22 9.32
CA GLY A 69 2.22 11.89 10.56
C GLY A 69 2.59 10.93 11.68
N ILE A 70 1.87 9.81 11.81
CA ILE A 70 2.21 8.73 12.77
C ILE A 70 3.60 8.13 12.45
N ILE A 71 3.90 7.87 11.18
CA ILE A 71 5.23 7.37 10.78
C ILE A 71 6.31 8.42 11.06
N PHE A 72 6.06 9.68 10.71
CA PHE A 72 6.98 10.78 10.97
C PHE A 72 7.28 10.94 12.47
N GLY A 73 6.26 10.95 13.32
CA GLY A 73 6.42 11.00 14.78
C GLY A 73 7.19 9.80 15.32
N SER A 74 6.93 8.60 14.79
CA SER A 74 7.68 7.39 15.16
C SER A 74 9.17 7.50 14.82
N LEU A 75 9.50 7.95 13.60
CA LEU A 75 10.88 8.20 13.17
C LEU A 75 11.55 9.25 14.04
N PHE A 76 10.84 10.33 14.39
CA PHE A 76 11.36 11.39 15.24
C PHE A 76 11.81 10.86 16.61
N PHE A 77 10.94 10.15 17.35
CA PHE A 77 11.29 9.67 18.69
C PHE A 77 12.31 8.53 18.68
N VAL A 78 12.26 7.64 17.69
CA VAL A 78 13.29 6.59 17.52
C VAL A 78 14.66 7.22 17.24
N GLY A 79 14.72 8.22 16.37
CA GLY A 79 15.95 8.96 16.09
C GLY A 79 16.44 9.77 17.29
N TRP A 80 15.53 10.41 18.02
CA TRP A 80 15.84 11.17 19.23
C TRP A 80 16.48 10.28 20.31
N GLU A 81 15.85 9.16 20.65
CA GLU A 81 16.38 8.20 21.64
C GLU A 81 17.73 7.62 21.21
N TRP A 82 17.91 7.36 19.91
CA TRP A 82 19.19 6.91 19.40
C TRP A 82 20.31 7.95 19.59
N VAL A 83 20.08 9.20 19.18
CA VAL A 83 21.07 10.29 19.26
C VAL A 83 21.39 10.67 20.70
N THR A 84 20.37 10.73 21.56
CA THR A 84 20.52 11.26 22.92
C THR A 84 20.98 10.21 23.92
N VAL A 85 20.56 8.96 23.76
CA VAL A 85 20.80 7.87 24.72
C VAL A 85 21.68 6.79 24.12
N LEU A 86 21.20 6.10 23.08
CA LEU A 86 21.80 4.82 22.67
C LEU A 86 23.22 4.97 22.11
N VAL A 87 23.45 5.91 21.19
CA VAL A 87 24.76 6.06 20.54
C VAL A 87 25.88 6.37 21.54
N ARG A 88 25.56 7.11 22.61
CA ARG A 88 26.51 7.49 23.66
C ARG A 88 26.70 6.39 24.70
N SER A 89 25.66 5.61 24.95
CA SER A 89 25.62 4.61 26.02
C SER A 89 25.95 3.17 25.54
N THR A 90 26.22 3.00 24.24
CA THR A 90 26.60 1.69 23.65
C THR A 90 27.88 1.78 22.80
N PRO A 91 29.00 2.35 23.32
CA PRO A 91 30.22 2.55 22.52
C PRO A 91 30.85 1.25 22.00
N GLY A 92 30.65 0.12 22.70
CA GLY A 92 31.08 -1.21 22.24
C GLY A 92 30.31 -1.78 21.04
N TYR A 93 29.24 -1.11 20.61
CA TYR A 93 28.33 -1.56 19.53
C TYR A 93 28.41 -0.64 18.31
N ALA A 94 29.62 -0.18 17.95
CA ALA A 94 29.83 0.77 16.86
C ALA A 94 29.23 0.30 15.52
N VAL A 95 29.43 -0.96 15.15
CA VAL A 95 28.88 -1.53 13.89
C VAL A 95 27.36 -1.46 13.88
N THR A 96 26.69 -1.87 14.96
CA THR A 96 25.22 -1.79 15.05
C THR A 96 24.74 -0.35 15.01
N ASN A 97 25.42 0.58 15.69
CA ASN A 97 25.09 2.01 15.63
C ASN A 97 25.22 2.58 14.20
N LEU A 98 26.27 2.20 13.46
CA LEU A 98 26.45 2.61 12.07
C LEU A 98 25.37 1.99 11.16
N CYS A 99 25.07 0.70 11.32
CA CYS A 99 24.00 0.03 10.60
C CYS A 99 22.64 0.68 10.87
N PHE A 100 22.33 0.99 12.14
CA PHE A 100 21.11 1.71 12.51
C PHE A 100 21.07 3.09 11.86
N GLY A 101 22.13 3.90 11.99
CA GLY A 101 22.18 5.24 11.41
C GLY A 101 22.00 5.23 9.89
N PHE A 102 22.64 4.29 9.20
CA PHE A 102 22.46 4.10 7.75
C PHE A 102 21.02 3.71 7.40
N CYS A 103 20.45 2.71 8.08
CA CYS A 103 19.07 2.28 7.85
C CYS A 103 18.07 3.40 8.17
N PHE A 104 18.31 4.18 9.23
CA PHE A 104 17.46 5.28 9.65
C PHE A 104 17.44 6.41 8.61
N LEU A 105 18.60 6.82 8.11
CA LEU A 105 18.71 7.83 7.06
C LEU A 105 18.07 7.35 5.75
N LEU A 106 18.32 6.10 5.36
CA LEU A 106 17.71 5.51 4.18
C LEU A 106 16.18 5.42 4.31
N CYS A 107 15.69 5.06 5.50
CA CYS A 107 14.27 5.01 5.83
C CYS A 107 13.61 6.38 5.72
N CYS A 108 14.19 7.40 6.37
CA CYS A 108 13.71 8.77 6.29
C CYS A 108 13.67 9.26 4.83
N TYR A 109 14.78 9.10 4.10
CA TYR A 109 14.86 9.50 2.70
C TYR A 109 13.77 8.84 1.84
N ASN A 110 13.64 7.51 1.91
CA ASN A 110 12.67 6.78 1.08
C ASN A 110 11.22 7.03 1.52
N PHE A 111 10.96 7.26 2.82
CA PHE A 111 9.66 7.68 3.32
C PHE A 111 9.26 9.01 2.68
N PHE A 112 10.10 10.04 2.79
CA PHE A 112 9.82 11.36 2.20
C PHE A 112 9.67 11.27 0.68
N ARG A 113 10.53 10.52 -0.01
CA ARG A 113 10.41 10.30 -1.46
C ARG A 113 9.10 9.60 -1.82
N SER A 114 8.66 8.62 -1.05
CA SER A 114 7.38 7.93 -1.30
C SER A 114 6.18 8.86 -1.12
N VAL A 115 6.27 9.80 -0.17
CA VAL A 115 5.25 10.83 0.07
C VAL A 115 5.23 11.87 -1.06
N THR A 116 6.39 12.35 -1.51
CA THR A 116 6.47 13.53 -2.40
C THR A 116 6.56 13.22 -3.88
N LEU A 117 7.00 12.02 -4.28
CA LEU A 117 7.11 11.66 -5.68
C LEU A 117 5.75 11.51 -6.36
N ASP A 118 5.68 11.88 -7.63
CA ASP A 118 4.60 11.42 -8.48
C ASP A 118 4.65 9.89 -8.57
N PRO A 119 3.58 9.15 -8.18
CA PRO A 119 3.53 7.69 -8.30
C PRO A 119 3.52 7.20 -9.76
N GLY A 120 3.41 8.11 -10.73
CA GLY A 120 3.33 7.82 -12.15
C GLY A 120 1.93 8.11 -12.66
N ALA A 121 1.51 9.37 -12.58
CA ALA A 121 0.23 9.80 -13.09
C ALA A 121 0.10 9.45 -14.59
N CYS A 122 -1.05 8.92 -14.98
CA CYS A 122 -1.30 8.61 -16.39
C CYS A 122 -1.40 9.89 -17.21
N PRO A 123 -0.94 9.88 -18.47
CA PRO A 123 -1.07 11.03 -19.36
C PRO A 123 -2.55 11.34 -19.59
N LYS A 124 -2.88 12.63 -19.56
CA LYS A 124 -4.20 13.14 -19.97
C LYS A 124 -4.11 13.61 -21.42
N PRO A 125 -5.21 13.55 -22.19
CA PRO A 125 -5.26 14.15 -23.52
C PRO A 125 -4.89 15.64 -23.45
N ALA A 126 -4.14 16.12 -24.45
CA ALA A 126 -3.71 17.51 -24.53
C ALA A 126 -4.86 18.46 -24.89
N ASP A 127 -5.80 17.99 -25.72
CA ASP A 127 -6.95 18.75 -26.17
C ASP A 127 -8.20 17.87 -26.38
N GLU A 128 -9.33 18.51 -26.66
CA GLU A 128 -10.61 17.84 -26.90
C GLU A 128 -10.61 16.98 -28.18
N ALA A 129 -9.78 17.32 -29.18
CA ALA A 129 -9.69 16.55 -30.41
C ALA A 129 -8.97 15.21 -30.17
N GLU A 130 -7.89 15.22 -29.39
CA GLU A 130 -7.20 14.00 -28.94
C GLU A 130 -8.15 13.13 -28.12
N LEU A 131 -8.86 13.72 -27.14
CA LEU A 131 -9.85 13.00 -26.33
C LEU A 131 -10.93 12.34 -27.19
N LYS A 132 -11.50 13.08 -28.15
CA LYS A 132 -12.50 12.55 -29.09
C LYS A 132 -11.93 11.39 -29.91
N SER A 133 -10.71 11.54 -30.45
CA SER A 133 -10.07 10.48 -31.23
C SER A 133 -9.85 9.21 -30.42
N ILE A 134 -9.44 9.34 -29.14
CA ILE A 134 -9.25 8.21 -28.23
C ILE A 134 -10.59 7.48 -27.98
N ILE A 135 -11.67 8.22 -27.77
CA ILE A 135 -13.00 7.64 -27.54
C ILE A 135 -13.50 6.93 -28.79
N GLU A 136 -13.35 7.54 -29.97
CA GLU A 136 -13.75 6.95 -31.25
C GLU A 136 -12.92 5.70 -31.57
N GLU A 137 -11.60 5.72 -31.36
CA GLU A 137 -10.72 4.56 -31.51
C GLU A 137 -11.19 3.41 -30.62
N LEU A 138 -11.32 3.65 -29.32
CA LEU A 138 -11.76 2.62 -28.37
C LEU A 138 -13.19 2.11 -28.66
N ALA A 139 -14.09 2.98 -29.10
CA ALA A 139 -15.45 2.59 -29.47
C ALA A 139 -15.45 1.71 -30.73
N SER A 140 -14.67 2.08 -31.75
CA SER A 140 -14.54 1.33 -33.01
C SER A 140 -13.94 -0.06 -32.79
N GLU A 141 -13.03 -0.21 -31.81
CA GLU A 141 -12.45 -1.48 -31.42
C GLU A 141 -13.38 -2.31 -30.50
N GLY A 142 -14.54 -1.77 -30.09
CA GLY A 142 -15.42 -2.40 -29.11
C GLY A 142 -14.80 -2.50 -27.70
N ARG A 143 -13.81 -1.65 -27.42
CA ARG A 143 -12.99 -1.66 -26.21
C ARG A 143 -13.25 -0.49 -25.28
N LEU A 144 -14.17 0.41 -25.58
CA LEU A 144 -14.53 1.54 -24.71
C LEU A 144 -15.26 1.04 -23.46
N ASN A 145 -14.52 0.83 -22.37
CA ASN A 145 -15.05 0.37 -21.09
C ASN A 145 -14.18 0.88 -19.92
N GLY A 146 -14.62 0.61 -18.68
CA GLY A 146 -13.93 1.08 -17.47
C GLY A 146 -12.50 0.53 -17.26
N GLN A 147 -12.06 -0.49 -18.02
CA GLN A 147 -10.69 -1.00 -17.97
C GLN A 147 -9.74 -0.16 -18.84
N THR A 148 -10.19 0.27 -20.01
CA THR A 148 -9.39 0.97 -21.03
C THR A 148 -9.56 2.49 -21.00
N PHE A 149 -10.63 3.00 -20.39
CA PHE A 149 -10.93 4.43 -20.32
C PHE A 149 -11.38 4.81 -18.90
N CYS A 150 -10.94 5.98 -18.44
CA CYS A 150 -11.37 6.56 -17.17
C CYS A 150 -12.28 7.76 -17.43
N VAL A 151 -13.56 7.64 -17.06
CA VAL A 151 -14.55 8.72 -17.19
C VAL A 151 -14.30 9.88 -16.22
N VAL A 152 -13.66 9.63 -15.07
CA VAL A 152 -13.34 10.69 -14.09
C VAL A 152 -12.17 11.54 -14.57
N CYS A 153 -11.11 10.90 -15.07
CA CYS A 153 -9.93 11.61 -15.58
C CYS A 153 -10.06 12.04 -17.04
N MET A 154 -11.11 11.60 -17.75
CA MET A 154 -11.28 11.75 -19.20
C MET A 154 -10.01 11.36 -19.97
N ALA A 155 -9.50 10.16 -19.71
CA ALA A 155 -8.23 9.69 -20.27
C ALA A 155 -8.23 8.19 -20.54
N ARG A 156 -7.50 7.76 -21.59
CA ARG A 156 -7.19 6.35 -21.83
C ARG A 156 -6.36 5.82 -20.67
N LYS A 157 -6.71 4.64 -20.18
CA LYS A 157 -6.01 3.95 -19.10
C LYS A 157 -4.91 3.06 -19.68
N PRO A 158 -3.63 3.29 -19.34
CA PRO A 158 -2.59 2.31 -19.57
C PRO A 158 -2.92 0.98 -18.90
N LEU A 159 -2.39 -0.10 -19.43
CA LEU A 159 -2.47 -1.43 -18.86
C LEU A 159 -1.92 -1.43 -17.43
N ARG A 160 -2.60 -2.14 -16.52
CA ARG A 160 -2.30 -2.17 -15.08
C ARG A 160 -2.45 -0.81 -14.38
N SER A 161 -3.10 0.18 -14.98
CA SER A 161 -3.42 1.45 -14.32
C SER A 161 -4.78 1.42 -13.61
N LYS A 162 -4.93 2.30 -12.61
CA LYS A 162 -6.21 2.47 -11.90
C LYS A 162 -6.40 3.93 -11.47
N HIS A 163 -7.65 4.37 -11.51
CA HIS A 163 -8.08 5.62 -10.89
C HIS A 163 -8.19 5.43 -9.37
N CYS A 164 -7.44 6.22 -8.60
CA CYS A 164 -7.55 6.29 -7.16
C CYS A 164 -8.48 7.45 -6.78
N ARG A 165 -9.67 7.14 -6.25
CA ARG A 165 -10.65 8.15 -5.80
C ARG A 165 -10.10 9.06 -4.69
N VAL A 166 -9.18 8.56 -3.86
CA VAL A 166 -8.59 9.34 -2.75
C VAL A 166 -7.59 10.36 -3.26
N CYS A 167 -6.79 10.00 -4.26
CA CYS A 167 -5.79 10.88 -4.87
C CYS A 167 -6.32 11.63 -6.11
N ASP A 168 -7.55 11.34 -6.53
CA ASP A 168 -8.24 11.84 -7.72
C ASP A 168 -7.39 11.84 -9.00
N ARG A 169 -6.73 10.70 -9.25
CA ARG A 169 -5.89 10.51 -10.45
C ARG A 169 -5.76 9.05 -10.85
N CYS A 170 -5.56 8.83 -12.14
CA CYS A 170 -5.07 7.56 -12.66
C CYS A 170 -3.56 7.43 -12.43
N THR A 171 -3.12 6.27 -11.95
CA THR A 171 -1.71 5.95 -11.75
C THR A 171 -1.34 4.70 -12.54
N ALA A 172 -0.25 4.77 -13.29
CA ALA A 172 0.29 3.67 -14.09
C ALA A 172 0.94 2.59 -13.20
N ARG A 173 0.75 1.31 -13.58
CA ARG A 173 1.14 0.13 -12.78
C ARG A 173 0.77 0.33 -11.31
N PHE A 174 -0.51 0.62 -11.07
CA PHE A 174 -1.02 0.95 -9.73
C PHE A 174 -0.89 -0.25 -8.82
N ASP A 175 -0.24 -0.07 -7.67
CA ASP A 175 -0.14 -1.08 -6.63
C ASP A 175 -1.28 -0.93 -5.61
N HIS A 176 -1.25 0.17 -4.86
CA HIS A 176 -2.29 0.52 -3.89
C HIS A 176 -2.25 2.01 -3.54
N HIS A 177 -3.31 2.50 -2.90
CA HIS A 177 -3.26 3.76 -2.15
C HIS A 177 -2.77 3.47 -0.74
N CYS A 178 -1.73 4.16 -0.30
CA CYS A 178 -1.13 3.93 1.01
C CYS A 178 -1.31 5.16 1.90
N PRO A 179 -2.22 5.11 2.90
CA PRO A 179 -2.38 6.21 3.84
C PRO A 179 -1.10 6.54 4.61
N TRP A 180 -0.27 5.52 4.90
CA TRP A 180 0.98 5.66 5.65
C TRP A 180 2.06 6.47 4.94
N VAL A 181 2.02 6.59 3.61
CA VAL A 181 2.86 7.54 2.85
C VAL A 181 2.04 8.65 2.21
N TRP A 182 0.76 8.77 2.57
CA TRP A 182 -0.17 9.78 2.05
C TRP A 182 -0.12 9.95 0.52
N ASN A 183 0.05 8.85 -0.20
CA ASN A 183 0.23 8.85 -1.64
C ASN A 183 -0.16 7.49 -2.23
N CYS A 184 -0.38 7.44 -3.54
CA CYS A 184 -0.44 6.15 -4.23
C CYS A 184 0.95 5.56 -4.35
N VAL A 185 1.02 4.23 -4.42
CA VAL A 185 2.20 3.48 -4.80
C VAL A 185 1.98 2.97 -6.22
N GLY A 186 2.85 3.38 -7.14
CA GLY A 186 2.77 3.08 -8.56
C GLY A 186 4.15 3.00 -9.21
N VAL A 187 4.20 2.93 -10.54
CA VAL A 187 5.45 2.68 -11.29
C VAL A 187 6.64 3.56 -10.85
N SER A 188 6.41 4.83 -10.54
CA SER A 188 7.50 5.80 -10.32
C SER A 188 8.03 5.83 -8.89
N ASN A 189 7.24 5.40 -7.90
CA ASN A 189 7.64 5.43 -6.48
C ASN A 189 7.63 4.06 -5.78
N HIS A 190 7.20 2.97 -6.43
CA HIS A 190 7.15 1.62 -5.83
C HIS A 190 8.51 1.17 -5.26
N ARG A 191 9.61 1.48 -5.95
CA ARG A 191 10.97 1.18 -5.48
C ARG A 191 11.32 1.91 -4.17
N GLN A 192 10.91 3.17 -4.05
CA GLN A 192 11.12 3.95 -2.82
C GLN A 192 10.29 3.37 -1.68
N PHE A 193 9.06 2.95 -1.97
CA PHE A 193 8.21 2.28 -0.99
C PHE A 193 8.83 0.98 -0.46
N ILE A 194 9.38 0.12 -1.35
CA ILE A 194 10.09 -1.11 -0.93
C ILE A 194 11.33 -0.78 -0.10
N MET A 195 12.16 0.18 -0.53
CA MET A 195 13.35 0.57 0.22
C MET A 195 13.00 1.21 1.58
N PHE A 196 11.90 1.95 1.67
CA PHE A 196 11.37 2.48 2.91
C PHE A 196 11.02 1.35 3.89
N ILE A 197 10.17 0.39 3.50
CA ILE A 197 9.75 -0.67 4.42
C ILE A 197 10.90 -1.63 4.76
N LEU A 198 11.83 -1.88 3.84
CA LEU A 198 13.03 -2.70 4.10
C LEU A 198 13.96 -2.04 5.12
N SER A 199 14.31 -0.77 4.90
CA SER A 199 15.18 -0.02 5.82
C SER A 199 14.52 0.24 7.17
N LEU A 200 13.19 0.36 7.22
CA LEU A 200 12.43 0.41 8.47
C LEU A 200 12.55 -0.89 9.27
N VAL A 201 12.33 -2.06 8.64
CA VAL A 201 12.46 -3.37 9.30
C VAL A 201 13.88 -3.57 9.84
N LEU A 202 14.90 -3.35 9.01
CA LEU A 202 16.29 -3.49 9.42
C LEU A 202 16.67 -2.48 10.52
N GLY A 203 16.24 -1.23 10.37
CA GLY A 203 16.48 -0.17 11.34
C GLY A 203 15.87 -0.48 12.71
N VAL A 204 14.62 -0.95 12.76
CA VAL A 204 13.97 -1.32 14.02
C VAL A 204 14.63 -2.53 14.68
N ILE A 205 15.08 -3.53 13.91
CA ILE A 205 15.86 -4.66 14.44
C ILE A 205 17.15 -4.16 15.09
N CYS A 206 17.91 -3.28 14.42
CA CYS A 206 19.12 -2.68 14.98
C CYS A 206 18.81 -1.84 16.22
N PHE A 207 17.75 -1.03 16.20
CA PHE A 207 17.32 -0.21 17.33
C PHE A 207 17.02 -1.05 18.57
N ASN A 208 16.19 -2.07 18.43
CA ASN A 208 15.84 -2.95 19.54
C ASN A 208 17.04 -3.73 20.09
N TYR A 209 17.99 -4.11 19.22
CA TYR A 209 19.24 -4.72 19.66
C TYR A 209 20.12 -3.74 20.46
N LEU A 210 20.20 -2.46 20.04
CA LEU A 210 20.88 -1.42 20.81
C LEU A 210 20.19 -1.14 22.15
N VAL A 211 18.86 -1.16 22.21
CA VAL A 211 18.10 -1.02 23.46
C VAL A 211 18.40 -2.19 24.40
N TYR A 212 18.40 -3.42 23.89
CA TYR A 212 18.80 -4.59 24.68
C TYR A 212 20.23 -4.46 25.21
N ALA A 213 21.18 -4.09 24.34
CA ALA A 213 22.58 -3.88 24.71
C ALA A 213 22.75 -2.77 25.77
N TYR A 214 21.98 -1.69 25.65
CA TYR A 214 21.97 -0.62 26.64
C TYR A 214 21.61 -1.17 28.02
N PHE A 215 20.49 -1.88 28.13
CA PHE A 215 20.04 -2.42 29.41
C PHE A 215 20.94 -3.53 29.95
N SER A 216 21.51 -4.38 29.10
CA SER A 216 22.37 -5.47 29.55
C SER A 216 23.68 -5.00 30.18
N HIS A 217 24.19 -3.83 29.79
CA HIS A 217 25.45 -3.28 30.28
C HIS A 217 25.30 -2.18 31.33
N ASN A 218 24.21 -1.41 31.27
CA ASN A 218 24.04 -0.22 32.11
C ASN A 218 23.06 -0.41 33.28
N VAL A 219 22.31 -1.52 33.32
CA VAL A 219 21.39 -1.82 34.42
C VAL A 219 21.88 -3.06 35.18
N PRO A 220 22.17 -2.94 36.49
CA PRO A 220 22.57 -4.08 37.31
C PRO A 220 21.52 -5.19 37.31
N SER A 221 21.95 -6.44 37.25
CA SER A 221 21.09 -7.63 37.33
C SER A 221 20.28 -7.71 38.62
N ASP A 222 20.74 -7.04 39.68
CA ASP A 222 20.12 -7.01 41.02
C ASP A 222 19.13 -5.85 41.20
N ALA A 223 18.81 -5.11 40.12
CA ALA A 223 17.82 -4.05 40.16
C ALA A 223 16.44 -4.62 40.56
N VAL A 224 16.02 -4.33 41.80
CA VAL A 224 14.78 -4.84 42.38
C VAL A 224 13.58 -4.33 41.58
N PRO A 225 12.76 -5.21 40.98
CA PRO A 225 11.51 -4.81 40.36
C PRO A 225 10.61 -4.11 41.39
N ALA A 226 9.93 -3.03 41.01
CA ALA A 226 8.89 -2.46 41.86
C ALA A 226 7.89 -3.58 42.25
N ALA A 227 7.59 -3.71 43.55
CA ALA A 227 6.80 -4.81 44.12
C ALA A 227 5.39 -5.00 43.50
N SER A 228 4.94 -4.06 42.67
CA SER A 228 3.63 -4.02 42.01
C SER A 228 3.68 -4.25 40.49
N CYS A 229 4.80 -4.72 39.92
CA CYS A 229 4.93 -4.95 38.48
C CYS A 229 4.57 -6.40 38.10
N ILE A 230 3.56 -6.58 37.24
CA ILE A 230 3.05 -7.90 36.77
C ILE A 230 3.83 -8.39 35.53
N LEU A 231 4.62 -7.53 34.90
CA LEU A 231 5.42 -7.88 33.72
C LEU A 231 6.60 -8.80 34.10
N PRO A 232 7.24 -9.48 33.12
CA PRO A 232 8.48 -10.20 33.39
C PRO A 232 9.52 -9.29 34.06
N THR A 233 10.30 -9.85 35.00
CA THR A 233 11.26 -9.10 35.84
C THR A 233 12.20 -8.20 35.02
N THR A 234 12.67 -8.67 33.88
CA THR A 234 13.48 -7.89 32.93
C THR A 234 12.75 -6.63 32.45
N LEU A 235 11.49 -6.76 32.05
CA LEU A 235 10.71 -5.63 31.53
C LEU A 235 10.31 -4.65 32.63
N CYS A 236 10.04 -5.15 33.84
CA CYS A 236 9.85 -4.31 35.03
C CYS A 236 11.09 -3.48 35.35
N SER A 237 12.28 -4.09 35.28
CA SER A 237 13.55 -3.38 35.48
C SER A 237 13.75 -2.30 34.41
N TRP A 238 13.53 -2.62 33.13
CA TRP A 238 13.71 -1.66 32.04
C TRP A 238 12.77 -0.46 32.14
N THR A 239 11.49 -0.72 32.41
CA THR A 239 10.47 0.33 32.60
C THR A 239 10.75 1.19 33.84
N SER A 240 11.37 0.65 34.89
CA SER A 240 11.74 1.46 36.06
C SER A 240 12.95 2.38 35.81
N GLN A 241 13.89 1.98 34.96
CA GLN A 241 15.15 2.69 34.75
C GLN A 241 15.08 3.73 33.63
N LYS A 242 14.53 3.33 32.47
CA LYS A 242 14.40 4.18 31.28
C LYS A 242 13.04 3.98 30.62
N PRO A 243 11.94 4.40 31.28
CA PRO A 243 10.59 4.13 30.79
C PRO A 243 10.31 4.70 29.39
N PHE A 244 10.81 5.91 29.07
CA PHE A 244 10.58 6.54 27.78
C PHE A 244 11.22 5.73 26.63
N LEU A 245 12.49 5.35 26.79
CA LEU A 245 13.22 4.49 25.83
C LEU A 245 12.51 3.14 25.66
N THR A 246 12.07 2.53 26.77
CA THR A 246 11.33 1.27 26.73
C THR A 246 9.98 1.44 26.01
N ALA A 247 9.25 2.52 26.24
CA ALA A 247 7.98 2.80 25.56
C ALA A 247 8.18 2.98 24.04
N VAL A 248 9.20 3.72 23.62
CA VAL A 248 9.58 3.89 22.20
C VAL A 248 9.97 2.54 21.58
N SER A 249 10.74 1.70 22.29
CA SER A 249 11.11 0.35 21.82
C SER A 249 9.92 -0.59 21.70
N ILE A 250 8.98 -0.57 22.64
CA ILE A 250 7.73 -1.34 22.55
C ILE A 250 6.91 -0.88 21.34
N TRP A 251 6.77 0.43 21.14
CA TRP A 251 6.08 1.01 19.98
C TRP A 251 6.75 0.60 18.66
N ALA A 252 8.08 0.69 18.56
CA ALA A 252 8.83 0.27 17.39
C ALA A 252 8.71 -1.24 17.13
N SER A 253 8.75 -2.06 18.18
CA SER A 253 8.57 -3.51 18.08
C SER A 253 7.17 -3.91 17.61
N LEU A 254 6.15 -3.18 18.06
CA LEU A 254 4.80 -3.34 17.57
C LEU A 254 4.76 -3.07 16.05
N GLN A 255 5.36 -1.97 15.59
CA GLN A 255 5.48 -1.65 14.15
C GLN A 255 6.20 -2.73 13.34
N LEU A 256 7.27 -3.33 13.88
CA LEU A 256 8.05 -4.36 13.21
C LEU A 256 7.20 -5.57 12.79
N LEU A 257 6.20 -5.95 13.59
CA LEU A 257 5.37 -7.13 13.32
C LEU A 257 4.63 -7.01 11.98
N TRP A 258 3.88 -5.93 11.76
CA TRP A 258 3.11 -5.79 10.52
C TRP A 258 3.96 -5.34 9.33
N THR A 259 4.99 -4.51 9.56
CA THR A 259 5.85 -4.06 8.46
C THR A 259 6.68 -5.20 7.90
N SER A 260 7.06 -6.18 8.71
CA SER A 260 7.69 -7.42 8.25
C SER A 260 6.75 -8.25 7.35
N ILE A 261 5.48 -8.38 7.73
CA ILE A 261 4.48 -9.10 6.91
C ILE A 261 4.28 -8.38 5.58
N LEU A 262 4.14 -7.05 5.61
CA LEU A 262 4.00 -6.22 4.41
C LEU A 262 5.21 -6.34 3.49
N LEU A 263 6.42 -6.30 4.03
CA LEU A 263 7.66 -6.46 3.28
C LEU A 263 7.72 -7.84 2.61
N LEU A 264 7.45 -8.92 3.33
CA LEU A 264 7.45 -10.26 2.75
C LEU A 264 6.41 -10.41 1.64
N ALA A 265 5.20 -9.88 1.83
CA ALA A 265 4.15 -9.89 0.82
C ALA A 265 4.58 -9.12 -0.44
N GLN A 266 5.12 -7.92 -0.29
CA GLN A 266 5.57 -7.09 -1.40
C GLN A 266 6.78 -7.66 -2.13
N LEU A 267 7.74 -8.25 -1.41
CA LEU A 267 8.87 -8.97 -2.02
C LEU A 267 8.36 -10.16 -2.85
N TRP A 268 7.43 -10.96 -2.32
CA TRP A 268 6.81 -12.04 -3.09
C TRP A 268 6.10 -11.52 -4.34
N GLN A 269 5.34 -10.42 -4.24
CA GLN A 269 4.69 -9.79 -5.39
C GLN A 269 5.69 -9.36 -6.47
N VAL A 270 6.82 -8.77 -6.06
CA VAL A 270 7.94 -8.44 -6.96
C VAL A 270 8.48 -9.70 -7.64
N THR A 271 8.71 -10.80 -6.91
CA THR A 271 9.18 -12.05 -7.53
C THR A 271 8.22 -12.66 -8.55
N LYS A 272 6.93 -12.30 -8.47
CA LYS A 272 5.88 -12.77 -9.38
C LYS A 272 5.45 -11.72 -10.40
N GLN A 273 6.07 -10.55 -10.40
CA GLN A 273 5.71 -9.42 -11.26
C GLN A 273 4.22 -9.05 -11.22
N VAL A 274 3.64 -9.12 -10.02
CA VAL A 274 2.22 -8.80 -9.76
C VAL A 274 2.11 -7.58 -8.85
N THR A 275 1.03 -6.82 -8.97
CA THR A 275 0.70 -5.73 -8.03
C THR A 275 -0.27 -6.21 -6.95
N THR A 276 -0.37 -5.50 -5.84
CA THR A 276 -1.39 -5.71 -4.81
C THR A 276 -2.80 -5.59 -5.40
N LEU A 277 -3.02 -4.65 -6.34
CA LEU A 277 -4.27 -4.53 -7.08
C LEU A 277 -4.62 -5.83 -7.82
N GLU A 278 -3.67 -6.37 -8.59
CA GLU A 278 -3.88 -7.61 -9.33
C GLU A 278 -4.17 -8.77 -8.38
N VAL A 279 -3.34 -8.96 -7.35
CA VAL A 279 -3.50 -10.05 -6.37
C VAL A 279 -4.86 -10.00 -5.69
N SER A 280 -5.31 -8.81 -5.27
CA SER A 280 -6.62 -8.65 -4.62
C SER A 280 -7.82 -8.90 -5.54
N ASN A 281 -7.63 -8.84 -6.85
CA ASN A 281 -8.67 -9.03 -7.87
C ASN A 281 -8.57 -10.35 -8.64
N LEU A 282 -7.56 -11.19 -8.34
CA LEU A 282 -7.31 -12.46 -9.02
C LEU A 282 -8.53 -13.37 -9.08
N SER A 283 -9.28 -13.49 -7.98
CA SER A 283 -10.45 -14.38 -7.91
C SER A 283 -11.66 -13.89 -8.71
N ARG A 284 -11.77 -12.57 -8.93
CA ARG A 284 -12.89 -11.96 -9.68
C ARG A 284 -12.60 -11.86 -11.19
N PHE A 285 -11.33 -11.63 -11.53
CA PHE A 285 -10.94 -11.13 -12.84
C PHE A 285 -9.78 -11.92 -13.47
N GLY A 286 -9.19 -12.90 -12.77
CA GLY A 286 -7.95 -13.52 -13.21
C GLY A 286 -6.79 -12.52 -13.26
N PHE A 287 -5.67 -12.90 -13.87
CA PHE A 287 -4.44 -12.11 -13.86
C PHE A 287 -4.49 -10.81 -14.69
N MET A 288 -5.52 -10.59 -15.52
CA MET A 288 -5.61 -9.40 -16.38
C MET A 288 -7.01 -8.80 -16.55
N GLY A 289 -8.02 -9.25 -15.78
CA GLY A 289 -9.40 -8.93 -16.16
C GLY A 289 -9.77 -9.76 -17.36
N GLY A 290 -10.37 -10.92 -17.10
CA GLY A 290 -10.87 -11.93 -18.04
C GLY A 290 -10.76 -11.48 -19.50
N ARG A 291 -9.88 -12.16 -20.25
CA ARG A 291 -9.96 -12.20 -21.71
C ARG A 291 -11.44 -12.20 -22.08
N GLY A 292 -11.84 -11.21 -22.87
CA GLY A 292 -13.21 -11.06 -23.32
C GLY A 292 -13.75 -12.42 -23.73
N THR A 293 -14.83 -12.83 -23.08
CA THR A 293 -15.66 -13.89 -23.62
C THR A 293 -16.24 -13.34 -24.93
N SER A 294 -15.57 -13.71 -26.01
CA SER A 294 -16.15 -14.03 -27.31
C SER A 294 -16.75 -12.88 -28.11
N ALA A 295 -15.89 -12.26 -28.94
CA ALA A 295 -16.30 -11.77 -30.27
C ALA A 295 -16.36 -12.91 -31.32
N LEU A 296 -16.26 -14.17 -30.91
CA LEU A 296 -16.56 -15.34 -31.74
C LEU A 296 -17.39 -16.32 -30.91
N GLY A 297 -18.69 -16.38 -31.17
CA GLY A 297 -19.62 -17.29 -30.51
C GLY A 297 -20.96 -16.66 -30.15
N GLN A 298 -21.51 -15.81 -31.01
CA GLN A 298 -22.93 -15.43 -30.93
C GLN A 298 -23.60 -15.79 -32.25
N GLU A 299 -23.76 -17.08 -32.47
CA GLU A 299 -24.85 -17.58 -33.31
C GLU A 299 -25.76 -18.44 -32.42
N GLY A 300 -27.03 -18.04 -32.36
CA GLY A 300 -28.11 -18.84 -31.82
C GLY A 300 -28.42 -18.63 -30.34
N LEU A 301 -29.28 -17.66 -30.03
CA LEU A 301 -30.63 -17.91 -29.48
C LEU A 301 -31.32 -16.59 -29.13
N THR A 302 -32.62 -16.62 -29.39
CA THR A 302 -33.51 -15.52 -29.71
C THR A 302 -34.32 -15.02 -28.51
N HIS A 303 -34.70 -13.73 -28.59
CA HIS A 303 -35.87 -13.07 -27.99
C HIS A 303 -35.85 -12.56 -26.52
N PRO A 304 -36.65 -11.50 -26.21
CA PRO A 304 -36.19 -10.34 -25.45
C PRO A 304 -37.03 -10.10 -24.19
N LYS A 305 -36.45 -9.49 -23.15
CA LYS A 305 -37.26 -8.77 -22.16
C LYS A 305 -36.66 -7.41 -21.84
N GLN A 306 -37.55 -6.44 -21.88
CA GLN A 306 -37.38 -5.00 -21.77
C GLN A 306 -36.64 -4.56 -20.51
N GLY A 307 -35.69 -3.63 -20.72
CA GLY A 307 -35.74 -2.29 -20.14
C GLY A 307 -35.61 -2.17 -18.63
N GLN A 308 -34.37 -1.93 -18.16
CA GLN A 308 -34.13 -1.08 -17.00
C GLN A 308 -32.74 -0.42 -17.12
N HIS A 309 -32.71 0.85 -16.75
CA HIS A 309 -31.63 1.83 -16.88
C HIS A 309 -30.22 1.30 -16.58
N MET A 310 -29.27 1.54 -17.50
CA MET A 310 -27.84 1.56 -17.18
C MET A 310 -27.44 2.98 -16.78
N MET A 311 -27.39 3.23 -15.47
CA MET A 311 -26.57 4.27 -14.86
C MET A 311 -25.70 3.56 -13.82
N GLY A 312 -24.41 3.87 -13.82
CA GLY A 312 -23.38 3.10 -13.15
C GLY A 312 -23.45 3.14 -11.63
N ASP A 313 -22.94 2.07 -11.03
CA ASP A 313 -22.40 2.03 -9.68
C ASP A 313 -21.34 0.92 -9.62
N ASP A 314 -20.09 1.28 -9.87
CA ASP A 314 -18.93 0.45 -9.51
C ASP A 314 -18.60 0.73 -8.03
N GLU A 315 -19.32 0.09 -7.12
CA GLU A 315 -18.93 -0.01 -5.70
C GLU A 315 -18.42 -1.42 -5.37
N PRO A 316 -17.31 -1.51 -4.61
CA PRO A 316 -17.21 -2.48 -3.54
C PRO A 316 -17.70 -1.81 -2.24
N ASN A 317 -18.75 -2.38 -1.65
CA ASN A 317 -19.29 -2.02 -0.34
C ASN A 317 -18.17 -1.81 0.71
N PRO A 318 -17.97 -0.60 1.25
CA PRO A 318 -17.32 -0.40 2.53
C PRO A 318 -18.39 -0.56 3.63
N ASP A 319 -18.04 -1.15 4.75
CA ASP A 319 -18.90 -1.28 5.93
C ASP A 319 -19.83 -2.52 5.97
N GLY A 320 -19.49 -3.40 6.90
CA GLY A 320 -20.32 -4.49 7.38
C GLY A 320 -20.20 -4.60 8.89
N ILE A 321 -20.52 -3.50 9.60
CA ILE A 321 -20.70 -3.50 11.06
C ILE A 321 -22.05 -2.83 11.36
N GLY A 322 -23.04 -3.65 11.74
CA GLY A 322 -24.26 -3.24 12.46
C GLY A 322 -25.56 -3.26 11.65
N GLY A 323 -26.55 -4.03 12.13
CA GLY A 323 -27.93 -3.97 11.64
C GLY A 323 -28.84 -5.09 12.16
N HIS A 324 -29.77 -4.74 13.05
CA HIS A 324 -30.67 -5.57 13.89
C HIS A 324 -31.94 -6.13 13.15
N PRO A 325 -32.90 -6.82 13.81
CA PRO A 325 -33.42 -8.14 13.39
C PRO A 325 -34.80 -8.15 12.70
N SER A 326 -35.11 -9.24 11.97
CA SER A 326 -36.50 -9.64 11.69
C SER A 326 -36.64 -11.14 11.30
N ALA A 327 -37.38 -11.86 12.15
CA ALA A 327 -38.31 -12.99 11.91
C ALA A 327 -37.92 -14.25 11.09
N SER A 328 -37.60 -15.32 11.85
CA SER A 328 -38.10 -16.71 11.78
C SER A 328 -38.11 -17.55 10.49
N ALA A 329 -37.21 -18.56 10.42
CA ALA A 329 -37.50 -20.00 10.25
C ALA A 329 -36.20 -20.85 10.38
N PRO A 330 -36.25 -22.15 10.75
CA PRO A 330 -35.23 -22.75 11.64
C PRO A 330 -34.16 -23.58 10.93
N GLY A 331 -32.98 -23.62 11.55
CA GLY A 331 -32.10 -24.80 11.54
C GLY A 331 -30.86 -24.75 10.66
N GLN A 332 -29.84 -23.95 11.04
CA GLN A 332 -28.44 -24.28 10.71
C GLN A 332 -27.50 -23.92 11.86
N ARG A 333 -26.63 -24.88 12.20
CA ARG A 333 -25.67 -24.85 13.31
C ARG A 333 -24.73 -23.65 13.22
N GLN A 334 -24.65 -22.86 14.29
CA GLN A 334 -23.67 -21.78 14.45
C GLN A 334 -22.26 -22.37 14.57
N HIS A 335 -21.42 -22.14 13.56
CA HIS A 335 -19.98 -22.26 13.70
C HIS A 335 -19.44 -21.02 14.43
N SER A 336 -18.83 -21.23 15.59
CA SER A 336 -18.01 -20.27 16.32
C SER A 336 -17.03 -19.58 15.35
N LYS A 337 -17.11 -18.24 15.23
CA LYS A 337 -16.11 -17.45 14.52
C LYS A 337 -14.82 -17.52 15.34
N SER A 338 -13.86 -18.32 14.88
CA SER A 338 -12.56 -18.50 15.53
C SER A 338 -11.83 -17.16 15.66
N SER A 339 -11.20 -16.94 16.82
CA SER A 339 -10.29 -15.83 17.12
C SER A 339 -9.18 -15.63 16.08
N THR A 340 -8.84 -16.67 15.31
CA THR A 340 -7.92 -16.57 14.16
C THR A 340 -8.47 -15.70 13.03
N ALA A 341 -9.78 -15.68 12.77
CA ALA A 341 -10.37 -14.87 11.69
C ALA A 341 -10.28 -13.36 11.98
N PHE A 342 -10.48 -12.98 13.24
CA PHE A 342 -10.32 -11.59 13.69
C PHE A 342 -8.85 -11.15 13.58
N ILE A 343 -7.91 -11.99 14.00
CA ILE A 343 -6.47 -11.71 13.88
C ILE A 343 -6.07 -11.59 12.40
N LEU A 344 -6.52 -12.48 11.53
CA LEU A 344 -6.22 -12.40 10.09
C LEU A 344 -6.77 -11.13 9.43
N GLN A 345 -7.94 -10.65 9.85
CA GLN A 345 -8.55 -9.42 9.38
C GLN A 345 -7.83 -8.18 9.92
N LEU A 346 -7.39 -8.22 11.18
CA LEU A 346 -6.55 -7.17 11.78
C LEU A 346 -5.16 -7.09 11.10
N LEU A 347 -4.61 -8.24 10.69
CA LEU A 347 -3.32 -8.38 10.02
C LEU A 347 -3.38 -8.12 8.50
N GLY A 348 -4.58 -7.89 7.92
CA GLY A 348 -4.77 -7.78 6.46
C GLY A 348 -4.37 -9.04 5.68
N LEU A 349 -4.16 -10.15 6.40
CA LEU A 349 -3.81 -11.46 5.87
C LEU A 349 -5.05 -12.25 5.46
N ASP A 350 -6.24 -11.82 5.86
CA ASP A 350 -7.54 -12.32 5.38
C ASP A 350 -7.58 -12.39 3.84
N ARG A 351 -7.04 -11.38 3.16
CA ARG A 351 -6.96 -11.34 1.68
C ARG A 351 -5.96 -12.34 1.11
N LEU A 352 -4.88 -12.67 1.82
CA LEU A 352 -3.88 -13.65 1.39
C LEU A 352 -4.25 -15.09 1.80
N THR A 353 -5.09 -15.25 2.83
CA THR A 353 -5.48 -16.54 3.42
C THR A 353 -6.88 -16.97 3.04
N ALA A 354 -7.68 -16.10 2.41
CA ALA A 354 -8.98 -16.45 1.87
C ALA A 354 -8.87 -17.73 1.04
N LYS A 355 -9.61 -18.78 1.44
CA LYS A 355 -9.65 -20.07 0.72
C LYS A 355 -9.99 -19.88 -0.76
N SER A 356 -10.76 -18.86 -1.12
CA SER A 356 -11.05 -18.47 -2.51
C SER A 356 -9.80 -18.01 -3.26
N ASN A 357 -8.95 -17.18 -2.67
CA ASN A 357 -7.73 -16.67 -3.32
C ASN A 357 -6.64 -17.75 -3.44
N ARG A 358 -6.51 -18.63 -2.44
CA ARG A 358 -5.63 -19.82 -2.52
C ARG A 358 -6.10 -20.81 -3.59
N ARG A 359 -7.40 -21.07 -3.70
CA ARG A 359 -7.98 -21.91 -4.76
C ARG A 359 -7.87 -21.24 -6.13
N ALA A 360 -8.04 -19.92 -6.22
CA ALA A 360 -7.86 -19.17 -7.47
C ALA A 360 -6.40 -19.21 -7.96
N LEU A 361 -5.42 -19.10 -7.06
CA LEU A 361 -4.00 -19.29 -7.36
C LEU A 361 -3.66 -20.74 -7.76
N ALA A 362 -4.38 -21.74 -7.24
CA ALA A 362 -4.18 -23.15 -7.56
C ALA A 362 -4.93 -23.63 -8.82
N HIS A 363 -6.04 -22.95 -9.17
CA HIS A 363 -6.90 -23.29 -10.32
C HIS A 363 -6.82 -22.30 -11.49
N SER A 364 -5.91 -21.32 -11.45
CA SER A 364 -5.63 -20.50 -12.62
C SER A 364 -4.97 -21.35 -13.71
N SER A 365 -5.81 -21.86 -14.63
CA SER A 365 -5.43 -22.40 -15.95
C SER A 365 -4.56 -21.39 -16.73
N PRO A 366 -3.72 -21.80 -17.71
CA PRO A 366 -2.43 -21.21 -18.08
C PRO A 366 -2.55 -19.93 -18.91
N ASN A 367 -3.31 -18.94 -18.46
CA ASN A 367 -2.95 -17.55 -18.75
C ASN A 367 -1.80 -17.21 -17.80
N SER A 368 -0.60 -17.72 -18.10
CA SER A 368 0.63 -17.33 -17.42
C SER A 368 0.69 -15.81 -17.38
N ASN A 369 1.08 -15.25 -16.23
CA ASN A 369 1.34 -13.82 -16.13
C ASN A 369 2.30 -13.42 -17.28
N PRO A 370 1.86 -12.64 -18.30
CA PRO A 370 2.73 -12.33 -19.43
C PRO A 370 3.94 -11.48 -19.03
N PHE A 371 3.88 -10.83 -17.87
CA PHE A 371 4.99 -10.07 -17.30
C PHE A 371 5.95 -10.95 -16.46
N ASP A 372 5.57 -12.17 -16.09
CA ASP A 372 6.43 -13.09 -15.31
C ASP A 372 7.50 -13.73 -16.21
N GLN A 373 8.76 -13.36 -15.98
CA GLN A 373 9.95 -13.85 -16.67
C GLN A 373 10.83 -14.73 -15.76
N GLY A 374 10.28 -15.19 -14.63
CA GLY A 374 10.99 -15.88 -13.57
C GLY A 374 11.55 -14.93 -12.50
N VAL A 375 11.74 -15.48 -11.30
CA VAL A 375 12.04 -14.74 -10.06
C VAL A 375 13.15 -13.70 -10.24
N TRP A 376 14.30 -14.11 -10.79
CA TRP A 376 15.45 -13.22 -10.95
C TRP A 376 15.18 -12.06 -11.92
N ARG A 377 14.60 -12.36 -13.09
CA ARG A 377 14.28 -11.35 -14.10
C ARG A 377 13.18 -10.42 -13.64
N ASN A 378 12.20 -10.90 -12.87
CA ASN A 378 11.14 -10.07 -12.31
C ASN A 378 11.70 -9.06 -11.30
N CYS A 379 12.60 -9.53 -10.42
CA CYS A 379 13.31 -8.65 -9.49
C CYS A 379 14.13 -7.60 -10.26
N LEU A 380 14.89 -8.01 -11.28
CA LEU A 380 15.69 -7.10 -12.09
C LEU A 380 14.80 -6.08 -12.84
N ASP A 381 13.70 -6.52 -13.44
CA ASP A 381 12.75 -5.66 -14.14
C ASP A 381 12.11 -4.63 -13.20
N PHE A 382 11.74 -5.05 -11.99
CA PHE A 382 11.22 -4.15 -10.97
C PHE A 382 12.21 -3.03 -10.64
N TRP A 383 13.47 -3.37 -10.40
CA TRP A 383 14.50 -2.37 -10.06
C TRP A 383 14.89 -1.50 -11.25
N THR A 384 14.78 -2.02 -12.48
CA THR A 384 15.08 -1.28 -13.72
C THR A 384 13.86 -0.58 -14.34
N THR A 385 12.68 -0.69 -13.71
CA THR A 385 11.43 -0.03 -14.14
C THR A 385 10.98 -0.45 -15.55
N GLY A 386 10.89 -1.76 -15.80
CA GLY A 386 10.37 -2.27 -17.06
C GLY A 386 11.41 -2.39 -18.19
N ARG A 387 12.70 -2.09 -17.94
CA ARG A 387 13.73 -2.17 -19.00
C ARG A 387 14.00 -3.59 -19.46
N GLU A 388 13.87 -4.59 -18.59
CA GLU A 388 14.06 -5.98 -18.98
C GLU A 388 12.95 -6.47 -19.91
N LEU A 389 11.72 -6.02 -19.66
CA LEU A 389 10.56 -6.23 -20.54
C LEU A 389 10.54 -5.26 -21.75
N GLY A 390 11.37 -4.21 -21.75
CA GLY A 390 11.32 -3.13 -22.74
C GLY A 390 10.05 -2.29 -22.67
N VAL A 391 9.37 -2.23 -21.52
CA VAL A 391 8.03 -1.65 -21.35
C VAL A 391 8.07 -0.25 -20.75
N GLU A 392 7.26 0.65 -21.29
CA GLU A 392 6.91 1.92 -20.64
C GLU A 392 5.48 1.86 -20.08
N TYR A 393 5.33 1.56 -18.79
CA TYR A 393 4.01 1.35 -18.16
C TYR A 393 3.07 2.56 -18.24
N GLY A 394 3.58 3.77 -18.44
CA GLY A 394 2.78 4.98 -18.64
C GLY A 394 2.09 5.06 -20.02
N SER A 395 2.56 4.27 -21.00
CA SER A 395 2.06 4.26 -22.38
C SER A 395 1.88 2.85 -22.94
N LEU A 396 1.85 1.83 -22.08
CA LEU A 396 1.55 0.46 -22.46
C LEU A 396 0.03 0.29 -22.40
N TYR A 397 -0.63 0.04 -23.53
CA TYR A 397 -2.09 -0.16 -23.57
C TYR A 397 -2.51 -1.59 -23.87
N ASP A 398 -1.59 -2.39 -24.45
CA ASP A 398 -1.84 -3.74 -24.93
C ASP A 398 -0.64 -4.65 -24.66
N VAL A 399 -0.91 -5.95 -24.51
CA VAL A 399 0.14 -6.98 -24.45
C VAL A 399 0.46 -7.40 -25.89
N PRO A 400 1.74 -7.41 -26.31
CA PRO A 400 2.13 -7.89 -27.63
C PRO A 400 1.68 -9.34 -27.87
N SER A 401 1.34 -9.68 -29.12
CA SER A 401 0.93 -11.04 -29.52
C SER A 401 1.97 -12.10 -29.16
N ASP A 402 3.26 -11.75 -29.27
CA ASP A 402 4.41 -12.62 -29.01
C ASP A 402 4.81 -12.63 -27.52
N GLY A 403 4.06 -11.94 -26.66
CA GLY A 403 4.43 -11.68 -25.27
C GLY A 403 5.58 -10.68 -25.12
N PHE A 404 6.08 -10.50 -23.90
CA PHE A 404 7.19 -9.58 -23.60
C PHE A 404 8.57 -10.25 -23.68
N ALA A 405 8.68 -11.46 -24.23
CA ALA A 405 9.95 -12.19 -24.31
C ALA A 405 10.87 -11.59 -25.39
N LYS A 406 12.14 -11.31 -25.03
CA LYS A 406 13.18 -10.86 -25.96
C LYS A 406 13.40 -11.89 -27.08
N LYS A 407 13.32 -11.45 -28.35
CA LYS A 407 13.90 -12.20 -29.49
C LYS A 407 15.43 -12.01 -29.46
N PRO A 408 16.26 -13.05 -29.65
CA PRO A 408 17.70 -12.88 -29.76
C PRO A 408 18.02 -12.06 -31.03
N GLY A 409 18.58 -10.85 -30.87
CA GLY A 409 19.07 -10.03 -31.98
C GLY A 409 18.41 -8.66 -32.17
N GLU A 410 17.34 -8.31 -31.44
CA GLU A 410 16.77 -6.95 -31.51
C GLU A 410 17.42 -6.01 -30.48
N GLU A 411 18.15 -5.00 -30.96
CA GLU A 411 18.65 -3.90 -30.14
C GLU A 411 17.49 -3.07 -29.55
N ASN A 412 17.57 -2.80 -28.24
CA ASN A 412 16.85 -1.80 -27.42
C ASN A 412 15.73 -0.95 -28.10
N GLY A 413 14.71 -1.59 -28.65
CA GLY A 413 13.44 -0.93 -28.99
C GLY A 413 12.54 -0.88 -27.77
N ARG A 414 12.44 0.27 -27.10
CA ARG A 414 11.44 0.45 -26.04
C ARG A 414 10.05 0.31 -26.66
N TRP A 415 9.24 -0.64 -26.18
CA TRP A 415 7.85 -0.82 -26.58
C TRP A 415 7.02 0.38 -26.12
N LYS A 416 6.99 1.40 -26.97
CA LYS A 416 5.92 2.38 -27.00
C LYS A 416 4.75 1.66 -27.67
N GLY A 417 3.61 1.53 -26.98
CA GLY A 417 2.41 0.99 -27.60
C GLY A 417 2.20 1.65 -28.96
N LYS A 418 1.94 0.87 -30.01
CA LYS A 418 1.67 1.42 -31.35
C LYS A 418 0.40 2.27 -31.27
N GLY A 419 0.54 3.58 -31.03
CA GLY A 419 -0.34 4.55 -31.63
C GLY A 419 -0.10 4.45 -33.13
N ARG A 420 -0.96 3.71 -33.83
CA ARG A 420 -0.96 3.69 -35.30
C ARG A 420 -1.24 5.12 -35.73
N LYS A 421 -0.19 5.85 -36.13
CA LYS A 421 -0.35 7.08 -36.90
C LYS A 421 -1.06 6.69 -38.20
N GLY A 422 -2.36 6.92 -38.26
CA GLY A 422 -3.13 6.90 -39.49
C GLY A 422 -2.68 8.06 -40.35
N GLY A 423 -1.61 7.85 -41.13
CA GLY A 423 -1.27 8.73 -42.25
C GLY A 423 -2.30 8.51 -43.34
N TYR A 424 -3.13 9.52 -43.57
CA TYR A 424 -3.98 9.62 -44.74
C TYR A 424 -3.07 10.01 -45.92
N GLU A 425 -2.70 9.05 -46.77
CA GLU A 425 -2.10 9.37 -48.08
C GLU A 425 -3.24 9.73 -49.04
N PRO A 426 -3.23 10.92 -49.66
CA PRO A 426 -4.20 11.27 -50.67
C PRO A 426 -3.91 10.48 -51.95
N VAL A 427 -4.89 9.68 -52.38
CA VAL A 427 -4.90 9.04 -53.69
C VAL A 427 -5.00 10.15 -54.75
N GLN A 428 -3.98 10.24 -55.60
CA GLN A 428 -4.00 11.09 -56.79
C GLN A 428 -5.09 10.61 -57.75
N ALA A 429 -5.94 11.54 -58.20
CA ALA A 429 -6.90 11.29 -59.25
C ALA A 429 -6.16 11.16 -60.59
N GLU A 430 -6.32 10.03 -61.26
CA GLU A 430 -6.00 9.88 -62.68
C GLU A 430 -7.13 10.52 -63.52
N GLU A 431 -6.73 11.41 -64.43
CA GLU A 431 -7.56 11.91 -65.52
C GLU A 431 -7.77 10.81 -66.56
N VAL A 432 -9.04 10.49 -66.86
CA VAL A 432 -9.54 10.12 -68.20
C VAL A 432 -10.96 10.68 -68.36
#